data_AF-A0A6P1UCQ8-F1
#
_entry.id   AF-A0A6P1UCQ8-F1
#
_cell.length_a   1.000
_cell.length_b   1.000
_cell.length_c   1.000
_cell.angle_alpha   90.00
_cell.angle_beta   90.00
_cell.angle_gamma   90.00
#
_symmetry.space_group_name_H-M   'P 1'
#
loop_
_entity.id
_entity.type
_entity.pdbx_description
1 polymer ?
#
loop_
_entity_poly.entity_id
_entity_poly.type
_entity_poly.pdbx_seq_one_letter_code
_entity_poly.pdbx_strand_id
1 'polypeptide(L)'
;MVSPATVGNPSPVLAGKLGEVVVEGGKQTNPLWVSQVSNEAFAQALQLSLQQAGYLSGAHNQYALRATLMALDKPLIGLNMTSTAQVSYVLRDAASDQVIFNEQIVASHTATVGDAFVAAKRVRLANEGAIRANIEKFIRRLGDVRW
;
A
#
# COMPACT_ATOMS: atom_id res chain seq x y z
N MET A 1 2.09 -8.97 10.14
CA MET A 1 3.09 -8.50 9.14
C MET A 1 2.41 -8.52 7.79
N VAL A 2 2.40 -7.39 7.07
CA VAL A 2 1.73 -7.30 5.76
C VAL A 2 2.61 -7.99 4.71
N SER A 3 2.09 -9.01 4.05
CA SER A 3 2.83 -9.74 3.01
C SER A 3 2.94 -8.91 1.72
N PRO A 4 4.02 -9.04 0.94
CA PRO A 4 4.16 -8.39 -0.36
C PRO A 4 3.08 -8.81 -1.38
N ALA A 5 2.80 -7.92 -2.33
CA ALA A 5 1.93 -8.13 -3.48
C ALA A 5 2.69 -8.81 -4.65
N THR A 6 2.04 -9.70 -5.39
CA THR A 6 2.57 -10.27 -6.65
C THR A 6 1.81 -9.68 -7.84
N VAL A 7 2.49 -8.93 -8.71
CA VAL A 7 1.90 -8.27 -9.88
C VAL A 7 2.85 -8.39 -11.07
N GLY A 8 2.31 -8.37 -12.30
CA GLY A 8 3.03 -8.58 -13.57
C GLY A 8 4.08 -7.51 -13.93
N ASN A 9 4.54 -7.52 -15.19
CA ASN A 9 5.71 -6.76 -15.65
C ASN A 9 5.59 -5.23 -15.42
N PRO A 10 6.68 -4.56 -14.98
CA PRO A 10 6.68 -3.12 -14.72
C PRO A 10 6.59 -2.28 -16.01
N SER A 11 6.04 -1.08 -15.91
CA SER A 11 6.10 -0.06 -16.98
C SER A 11 7.56 0.22 -17.36
N PRO A 12 7.94 0.21 -18.66
CA PRO A 12 9.32 0.50 -19.10
C PRO A 12 9.84 1.87 -18.64
N VAL A 13 8.94 2.84 -18.45
CA VAL A 13 9.32 4.18 -17.99
C VAL A 13 9.77 4.16 -16.54
N LEU A 14 9.13 3.36 -15.69
CA LEU A 14 9.38 3.32 -14.25
C LEU A 14 10.23 2.13 -13.80
N ALA A 15 10.43 1.10 -14.64
CA ALA A 15 11.12 -0.12 -14.29
C ALA A 15 12.51 0.17 -13.68
N GLY A 16 12.68 -0.22 -12.42
CA GLY A 16 13.89 -0.03 -11.63
C GLY A 16 14.25 1.42 -11.27
N LYS A 17 13.35 2.39 -11.51
CA LYS A 17 13.64 3.84 -11.37
C LYS A 17 13.04 4.52 -10.15
N LEU A 18 12.25 3.79 -9.36
CA LEU A 18 11.86 4.27 -8.04
C LEU A 18 13.07 4.24 -7.11
N GLY A 19 13.28 5.34 -6.38
CA GLY A 19 14.33 5.45 -5.37
C GLY A 19 13.76 5.56 -3.97
N GLU A 20 13.28 6.75 -3.63
CA GLU A 20 12.71 7.02 -2.31
C GLU A 20 11.25 6.55 -2.24
N VAL A 21 10.90 5.84 -1.17
CA VAL A 21 9.53 5.44 -0.84
C VAL A 21 9.22 5.88 0.58
N VAL A 22 8.34 6.87 0.72
CA VAL A 22 7.91 7.43 2.00
C VAL A 22 6.47 7.03 2.27
N VAL A 23 6.20 6.58 3.50
CA VAL A 23 4.85 6.27 3.98
C VAL A 23 4.45 7.20 5.12
N GLU A 24 3.30 7.84 4.99
CA GLU A 24 2.74 8.80 5.93
C GLU A 24 1.29 8.42 6.30
N GLY A 25 0.68 9.10 7.27
CA GLY A 25 -0.76 9.03 7.53
C GLY A 25 -1.22 8.09 8.65
N GLY A 26 -0.51 7.02 9.00
CA GLY A 26 -0.98 6.10 10.06
C GLY A 26 -0.88 6.64 11.50
N LYS A 27 -0.75 5.75 12.49
CA LYS A 27 -0.87 6.05 13.94
C LYS A 27 -0.07 7.28 14.42
N GLN A 28 1.03 7.58 13.73
CA GLN A 28 1.95 8.67 14.06
C GLN A 28 1.41 10.08 13.72
N THR A 29 0.46 10.20 12.80
CA THR A 29 -0.07 11.51 12.33
C THR A 29 -1.51 11.81 12.77
N ASN A 30 -2.29 10.80 13.19
CA ASN A 30 -3.60 11.03 13.79
C ASN A 30 -3.89 10.02 14.93
N PRO A 31 -3.87 10.45 16.21
CA PRO A 31 -4.12 9.59 17.37
C PRO A 31 -5.52 8.96 17.41
N LEU A 32 -6.51 9.57 16.72
CA LEU A 32 -7.86 9.02 16.62
C LEU A 32 -7.92 7.78 15.72
N TRP A 33 -6.89 7.57 14.91
CA TRP A 33 -6.74 6.35 14.12
C TRP A 33 -6.04 5.34 15.00
N VAL A 34 -6.83 4.44 15.60
CA VAL A 34 -6.34 3.22 16.24
C VAL A 34 -5.81 2.31 15.13
N SER A 35 -4.70 2.71 14.49
CA SER A 35 -4.12 1.99 13.38
C SER A 35 -3.52 0.72 13.94
N GLN A 36 -4.20 -0.41 13.68
CA GLN A 36 -3.68 -1.75 14.01
C GLN A 36 -2.53 -2.16 13.09
N VAL A 37 -2.23 -1.34 12.08
CA VAL A 37 -1.08 -1.47 11.19
C VAL A 37 -0.17 -0.26 11.43
N SER A 38 1.10 -0.51 11.70
CA SER A 38 2.08 0.55 11.89
C SER A 38 2.57 1.09 10.55
N ASN A 39 3.06 2.34 10.52
CA ASN A 39 3.60 2.94 9.30
C ASN A 39 4.78 2.13 8.76
N GLU A 40 5.59 1.57 9.66
CA GLU A 40 6.76 0.75 9.34
C GLU A 40 6.35 -0.55 8.64
N ALA A 41 5.30 -1.22 9.13
CA ALA A 41 4.79 -2.44 8.51
C ALA A 41 4.21 -2.18 7.11
N PHE A 42 3.53 -1.05 6.91
CA PHE A 42 3.05 -0.66 5.59
C PHE A 42 4.21 -0.28 4.67
N ALA A 43 5.17 0.53 5.12
CA ALA A 43 6.35 0.92 4.36
C ALA A 43 7.15 -0.29 3.89
N GLN A 44 7.42 -1.23 4.79
CA GLN A 44 8.14 -2.46 4.46
C GLN A 44 7.41 -3.28 3.40
N ALA A 45 6.09 -3.45 3.54
CA ALA A 45 5.30 -4.21 2.57
C ALA A 45 5.25 -3.53 1.20
N LEU A 46 5.10 -2.20 1.16
CA LEU A 46 5.11 -1.43 -0.09
C LEU A 46 6.47 -1.53 -0.79
N GLN A 47 7.58 -1.32 -0.07
CA GLN A 47 8.93 -1.42 -0.62
C GLN A 47 9.23 -2.81 -1.18
N LEU A 48 8.96 -3.87 -0.40
CA LEU A 48 9.18 -5.25 -0.85
C LEU A 48 8.32 -5.59 -2.09
N SER A 49 7.08 -5.11 -2.13
CA SER A 49 6.21 -5.33 -3.29
C SER A 49 6.71 -4.61 -4.54
N LEU A 50 7.20 -3.37 -4.40
CA LEU A 50 7.77 -2.60 -5.51
C LEU A 50 9.09 -3.21 -6.02
N GLN A 51 9.89 -3.79 -5.12
CA GLN A 51 11.09 -4.54 -5.49
C GLN A 51 10.73 -5.81 -6.27
N GLN A 52 9.78 -6.60 -5.76
CA GLN A 52 9.32 -7.82 -6.42
C GLN A 52 8.67 -7.55 -7.79
N ALA A 53 7.96 -6.43 -7.92
CA ALA A 53 7.38 -6.00 -9.18
C ALA A 53 8.39 -5.29 -10.11
N GLY A 54 9.66 -5.14 -9.71
CA GLY A 54 10.72 -4.58 -10.55
C GLY A 54 10.68 -3.06 -10.72
N TYR A 55 9.93 -2.33 -9.89
CA TYR A 55 9.89 -0.86 -9.90
C TYR A 55 11.01 -0.23 -9.06
N LEU A 56 11.41 -0.89 -7.97
CA LEU A 56 12.43 -0.41 -7.02
C LEU A 56 13.68 -1.27 -7.12
N SER A 57 14.80 -0.70 -7.58
CA SER A 57 16.09 -1.42 -7.74
C SER A 57 17.23 -0.88 -6.86
N GLY A 58 17.09 0.36 -6.34
CA GLY A 58 18.13 1.06 -5.59
C GLY A 58 19.28 1.63 -6.44
N ALA A 59 19.33 1.34 -7.75
CA ALA A 59 20.39 1.82 -8.65
C ALA A 59 20.03 3.12 -9.38
N HIS A 60 18.73 3.38 -9.61
CA HIS A 60 18.26 4.54 -10.34
C HIS A 60 17.14 5.22 -9.55
N ASN A 61 17.45 6.36 -8.93
CA ASN A 61 16.51 7.11 -8.08
C ASN A 61 15.91 8.29 -8.84
N GLN A 62 15.23 8.02 -9.97
CA GLN A 62 14.64 9.09 -10.80
C GLN A 62 13.30 9.55 -10.26
N TYR A 63 12.57 8.67 -9.58
CA TYR A 63 11.25 9.00 -9.05
C TYR A 63 11.16 8.73 -7.54
N ALA A 64 10.49 9.64 -6.85
CA ALA A 64 10.18 9.55 -5.43
C ALA A 64 8.68 9.27 -5.24
N LEU A 65 8.37 8.23 -4.46
CA LEU A 65 7.01 7.82 -4.14
C LEU A 65 6.65 8.24 -2.71
N ARG A 66 5.54 8.96 -2.57
CA ARG A 66 4.87 9.17 -1.29
C ARG A 66 3.55 8.42 -1.27
N ALA A 67 3.35 7.61 -0.24
CA ALA A 67 2.08 6.94 0.04
C ALA A 67 1.54 7.45 1.38
N THR A 68 0.36 8.08 1.37
CA THR A 68 -0.28 8.57 2.59
C THR A 68 -1.53 7.74 2.87
N LEU A 69 -1.52 6.97 3.96
CA LEU A 69 -2.72 6.27 4.43
C LEU A 69 -3.74 7.33 4.88
N MET A 70 -4.83 7.48 4.13
CA MET A 70 -5.89 8.47 4.38
C MET A 70 -6.97 7.92 5.32
N ALA A 71 -7.27 6.63 5.19
CA ALA A 71 -8.21 5.95 6.07
C ALA A 71 -7.93 4.44 6.09
N LEU A 72 -8.18 3.84 7.25
CA LEU A 72 -8.31 2.40 7.42
C LEU A 72 -9.52 2.15 8.31
N ASP A 73 -10.61 1.70 7.71
CA ASP A 73 -11.87 1.54 8.41
C ASP A 73 -11.77 0.43 9.47
N LYS A 74 -12.43 0.66 10.61
CA LYS A 74 -12.68 -0.43 11.57
C LYS A 74 -13.53 -1.49 10.87
N PRO A 75 -13.14 -2.77 10.93
CA PRO A 75 -13.88 -3.76 10.19
C PRO A 75 -15.33 -3.87 10.66
N LEU A 76 -16.25 -4.06 9.73
CA LEU A 76 -17.63 -4.41 10.04
C LEU A 76 -17.61 -5.77 10.76
N ILE A 77 -17.94 -5.77 12.05
CA ILE A 77 -17.79 -6.95 12.92
C ILE A 77 -18.94 -7.92 12.68
N GLY A 78 -18.59 -9.16 12.36
CA GLY A 78 -19.52 -10.28 12.21
C GLY A 78 -18.76 -11.61 12.11
N LEU A 79 -19.40 -12.63 11.52
CA LEU A 79 -18.73 -13.89 11.17
C LEU A 79 -17.55 -13.63 10.22
N ASN A 80 -17.78 -12.76 9.25
CA ASN A 80 -16.75 -12.20 8.38
C ASN A 80 -16.43 -10.77 8.83
N MET A 81 -15.16 -10.37 8.70
CA MET A 81 -14.68 -9.04 9.06
C MET A 81 -14.06 -8.38 7.84
N THR A 82 -14.59 -7.24 7.41
CA THR A 82 -14.12 -6.53 6.23
C THR A 82 -13.52 -5.19 6.61
N SER A 83 -12.27 -4.93 6.22
CA SER A 83 -11.63 -3.62 6.35
C SER A 83 -11.42 -3.00 4.98
N THR A 84 -11.46 -1.67 4.92
CA THR A 84 -11.21 -0.88 3.71
C THR A 84 -10.05 0.08 3.97
N ALA A 85 -9.06 0.06 3.07
CA ALA A 85 -7.91 0.96 3.09
C ALA A 85 -8.03 1.98 1.95
N GLN A 86 -7.82 3.25 2.29
CA GLN A 86 -7.74 4.37 1.35
C GLN A 86 -6.35 4.99 1.47
N VAL A 87 -5.59 4.99 0.37
CA VAL A 87 -4.23 5.50 0.32
C VAL A 87 -4.09 6.47 -0.83
N SER A 88 -3.52 7.64 -0.58
CA SER A 88 -3.10 8.59 -1.60
C SER A 88 -1.68 8.26 -2.03
N TYR A 89 -1.44 8.10 -3.33
CA TYR A 89 -0.13 7.83 -3.91
C TYR A 89 0.27 8.98 -4.81
N VAL A 90 1.42 9.58 -4.51
CA VAL A 90 2.01 10.67 -5.30
C VAL A 90 3.40 10.23 -5.75
N LEU A 91 3.62 10.22 -7.07
CA LEU A 91 4.92 10.01 -7.67
C LEU A 91 5.45 11.32 -8.24
N ARG A 92 6.69 11.64 -7.92
CA ARG A 92 7.38 12.85 -8.37
C ARG A 92 8.69 12.50 -9.07
N ASP A 93 9.03 13.26 -10.10
CA ASP A 93 10.38 13.30 -10.65
C ASP A 93 11.33 13.92 -9.61
N ALA A 94 12.38 13.21 -9.24
CA ALA A 94 13.27 13.59 -8.15
C ALA A 94 14.15 14.81 -8.49
N ALA A 95 14.36 15.11 -9.77
CA ALA A 95 15.18 16.24 -10.21
C ALA A 95 14.38 17.54 -10.29
N SER A 96 13.12 17.46 -10.72
CA SER A 96 12.26 18.62 -10.99
C SER A 96 11.15 18.84 -9.97
N ASP A 97 10.92 17.88 -9.07
CA ASP A 97 9.77 17.81 -8.15
C ASP A 97 8.39 17.76 -8.85
N GLN A 98 8.36 17.58 -10.16
CA GLN A 98 7.13 17.49 -10.94
C GLN A 98 6.34 16.24 -10.55
N VAL A 99 5.06 16.42 -10.21
CA VAL A 99 4.12 15.31 -9.98
C VAL A 99 3.76 14.66 -11.32
N ILE A 100 4.10 13.37 -11.45
CA ILE A 100 3.82 12.56 -12.65
C ILE A 100 2.71 11.52 -12.40
N PHE A 101 2.35 11.27 -11.14
CA PHE A 101 1.22 10.44 -10.76
C PHE A 101 0.64 10.96 -9.44
N ASN A 102 -0.68 11.04 -9.38
CA ASN A 102 -1.40 11.45 -8.17
C ASN A 102 -2.77 10.80 -8.18
N GLU A 103 -2.90 9.66 -7.53
CA GLU A 103 -4.16 8.94 -7.44
C GLU A 103 -4.41 8.43 -6.03
N GLN A 104 -5.69 8.42 -5.67
CA GLN A 104 -6.16 7.79 -4.46
C GLN A 104 -6.70 6.39 -4.78
N ILE A 105 -6.18 5.39 -4.08
CA ILE A 105 -6.57 4.01 -4.28
C ILE A 105 -7.32 3.51 -3.06
N VAL A 106 -8.48 2.91 -3.33
CA VAL A 106 -9.32 2.25 -2.33
C VAL A 106 -9.36 0.76 -2.63
N ALA A 107 -9.14 -0.06 -1.59
CA ALA A 107 -9.21 -1.51 -1.64
C ALA A 107 -9.70 -2.06 -0.30
N SER A 108 -10.37 -3.21 -0.35
CA SER A 108 -10.93 -3.87 0.83
C SER A 108 -10.52 -5.34 0.89
N HIS A 109 -10.52 -5.90 2.09
CA HIS A 109 -10.31 -7.32 2.30
C HIS A 109 -11.21 -7.86 3.41
N THR A 110 -11.64 -9.11 3.26
CA THR A 110 -12.52 -9.81 4.19
C THR A 110 -11.80 -11.01 4.79
N ALA A 111 -11.65 -11.01 6.12
CA ALA A 111 -11.21 -12.17 6.88
C ALA A 111 -12.42 -12.96 7.41
N THR A 112 -12.44 -14.26 7.16
CA THR A 112 -13.52 -15.18 7.49
C THR A 112 -13.23 -15.99 8.76
N VAL A 113 -14.21 -16.72 9.27
CA VAL A 113 -14.02 -17.66 10.39
C VAL A 113 -12.99 -18.75 10.06
N GLY A 114 -12.90 -19.15 8.78
CA GLY A 114 -11.89 -20.11 8.31
C GLY A 114 -10.46 -19.60 8.46
N ASP A 115 -10.24 -18.29 8.35
CA ASP A 115 -8.92 -17.67 8.50
C ASP A 115 -8.50 -17.58 9.98
N ALA A 116 -9.46 -17.35 10.87
CA ALA A 116 -9.26 -17.41 12.32
C ALA A 116 -10.57 -17.55 13.11
N PHE A 117 -10.57 -18.47 14.09
CA PHE A 117 -11.67 -18.58 15.05
C PHE A 117 -11.75 -17.37 16.02
N VAL A 118 -10.60 -16.82 16.42
CA VAL A 118 -10.49 -15.68 17.34
C VAL A 118 -10.81 -14.36 16.63
N ALA A 119 -11.82 -13.63 17.11
CA ALA A 119 -12.30 -12.38 16.53
C ALA A 119 -11.19 -11.31 16.37
N ALA A 120 -10.40 -11.07 17.43
CA ALA A 120 -9.29 -10.10 17.37
C ALA A 120 -8.25 -10.43 16.29
N LYS A 121 -8.01 -11.73 16.02
CA LYS A 121 -7.12 -12.16 14.95
C LYS A 121 -7.73 -11.87 13.57
N ARG A 122 -9.04 -12.07 13.38
CA ARG A 122 -9.72 -11.70 12.13
C ARG A 122 -9.68 -10.20 11.86
N VAL A 123 -9.86 -9.35 12.88
CA VAL A 123 -9.72 -7.88 12.73
C VAL A 123 -8.34 -7.54 12.18
N ARG A 124 -7.28 -8.15 12.73
CA ARG A 124 -5.91 -7.95 12.24
C ARG A 124 -5.75 -8.40 10.78
N LEU A 125 -6.25 -9.60 10.44
CA LEU A 125 -6.16 -10.14 9.08
C LEU A 125 -6.92 -9.28 8.07
N ALA A 126 -8.10 -8.78 8.42
CA ALA A 126 -8.87 -7.86 7.58
C ALA A 126 -8.07 -6.58 7.29
N ASN A 127 -7.47 -5.98 8.32
CA ASN A 127 -6.65 -4.77 8.19
C ASN A 127 -5.39 -5.01 7.33
N GLU A 128 -4.62 -6.05 7.63
CA GLU A 128 -3.41 -6.38 6.87
C GLU A 128 -3.72 -6.72 5.41
N GLY A 129 -4.83 -7.44 5.16
CA GLY A 129 -5.26 -7.78 3.82
C GLY A 129 -5.76 -6.59 3.02
N ALA A 130 -6.42 -5.61 3.64
CA ALA A 130 -6.87 -4.41 2.95
C ALA A 130 -5.68 -3.57 2.45
N ILE A 131 -4.63 -3.44 3.28
CA ILE A 131 -3.37 -2.78 2.88
C ILE A 131 -2.70 -3.54 1.74
N ARG A 132 -2.60 -4.88 1.83
CA ARG A 132 -2.04 -5.71 0.74
C ARG A 132 -2.79 -5.52 -0.57
N ALA A 133 -4.11 -5.61 -0.54
CA ALA A 133 -4.96 -5.42 -1.72
C ALA A 133 -4.81 -4.01 -2.31
N ASN A 134 -4.58 -3.00 -1.46
CA ASN A 134 -4.32 -1.63 -1.90
C ASN A 134 -2.98 -1.52 -2.66
N ILE A 135 -1.91 -2.10 -2.11
CA ILE A 135 -0.58 -2.17 -2.77
C ILE A 135 -0.66 -2.92 -4.10
N GLU A 136 -1.35 -4.07 -4.15
CA GLU A 136 -1.56 -4.82 -5.40
C GLU A 136 -2.24 -3.95 -6.47
N LYS A 137 -3.30 -3.24 -6.09
CA LYS A 137 -4.03 -2.35 -7.00
C LYS A 137 -3.17 -1.17 -7.46
N PHE A 138 -2.36 -0.60 -6.58
CA PHE A 138 -1.40 0.45 -6.91
C PHE A 138 -0.36 -0.01 -7.94
N ILE A 139 0.28 -1.15 -7.72
CA ILE A 139 1.32 -1.66 -8.62
C ILE A 139 0.72 -1.99 -10.00
N ARG A 140 -0.49 -2.54 -10.06
CA ARG A 140 -1.22 -2.72 -11.34
C ARG A 140 -1.41 -1.39 -12.04
N ARG A 141 -1.88 -0.38 -11.29
CA ARG A 141 -2.13 0.95 -11.83
C ARG A 141 -0.89 1.58 -12.45
N LEU A 142 0.29 1.43 -11.84
CA LEU A 142 1.55 1.93 -12.42
C LEU A 142 1.87 1.33 -13.79
N GLY A 143 1.47 0.08 -14.03
CA GLY A 143 1.63 -0.60 -15.32
C GLY A 143 0.59 -0.15 -16.37
N ASP A 144 -0.60 0.25 -15.93
CA ASP A 144 -1.71 0.67 -16.81
C ASP A 144 -1.62 2.15 -17.23
N VAL A 145 -0.87 2.98 -16.50
CA VAL A 145 -0.66 4.38 -16.84
C VAL A 145 0.23 4.49 -18.09
N ARG A 146 -0.18 5.36 -19.02
CA ARG A 146 0.67 5.83 -20.11
C ARG A 146 1.42 7.07 -19.62
N TRP A 147 2.73 6.91 -19.44
CA TRP A 147 3.66 7.92 -18.94
C TRP A 147 4.19 8.81 -20.07
#